data_AF-A0AB73TDF4-F1
#
_entry.id   AF-A0AB73TDF4-F1
#
_cell.length_a   1.000
_cell.length_b   1.000
_cell.length_c   1.000
_cell.angle_alpha   90.00
_cell.angle_beta   90.00
_cell.angle_gamma   90.00
#
_symmetry.space_group_name_H-M   'P 1'
#
loop_
_entity.id
_entity.type
_entity.pdbx_description
1 polymer ?
#
loop_
_entity_poly.entity_id
_entity_poly.type
_entity_poly.pdbx_seq_one_letter_code
_entity_poly.pdbx_strand_id
1 'polypeptide(L)'
;MIVRWATSTDHKTIGYMYLITSFLYFLLAGIMALVIRAQLFEPGLQVVATKEQYNQLFTMHGTIMLLMFATPLFSGFANAIMPLQIGAPDVAFPRLNGLAFWMYFFGSAIAVGGFLTPQGAASFGWFAYAPLSDTTFTPGLGGTLWVFGLGMTGFSTILGAVNFITTIITMRAPGMTMFRMSIFTWNVLVTSLLVLMAFPVLAAALFGLGLDRVFDAQIFNPANGGALLWQHLFWFFGHPEVYIIALPFFGIVSEVFPVFSRKPIFGYKTLVYATITIAALSVTVWAHHMYVTGGVLLPWFSLMTMLIAVPTGVKIFNWVGTMWRGSVTFETPILWAIGFLVTFTFGGLTGVILASPPLDFHVSDTYFVVAHFHYVVFGTVVFAMFSGFYFWWPKFTGKMLNERLGKIHFWLLFVGFHTTFLIQHWLGVVGMPRRYATYLPNDGFTWMNQVSTIGSMILGISFLPFIFNVYVTARNAPKVAVNDPWGYGRSLEWATSCPPPRHNFTSIPRIRSESPAFDLNHPEAGVPVGVGPAKDAPDAPTYDAAKGEVK
;
A
#
# COMPACT_ATOMS: atom_id res chain seq x y z
N MET A 1 -28.93 4.70 11.53
CA MET A 1 -27.76 4.60 10.63
C MET A 1 -26.46 4.36 11.39
N ILE A 2 -26.11 5.20 12.38
CA ILE A 2 -24.86 5.10 13.17
C ILE A 2 -24.73 3.74 13.89
N VAL A 3 -25.76 3.29 14.63
CA VAL A 3 -25.73 2.00 15.34
C VAL A 3 -25.41 0.84 14.39
N ARG A 4 -26.02 0.81 13.19
CA ARG A 4 -25.79 -0.24 12.19
C ARG A 4 -24.33 -0.34 11.75
N TRP A 5 -23.63 0.78 11.64
CA TRP A 5 -22.20 0.79 11.28
C TRP A 5 -21.36 0.43 12.50
N ALA A 6 -21.69 0.99 13.67
CA ALA A 6 -20.91 0.79 14.88
C ALA A 6 -20.91 -0.67 15.37
N THR A 7 -22.03 -1.38 15.20
CA THR A 7 -22.18 -2.78 15.59
C THR A 7 -22.13 -3.74 14.40
N SER A 8 -21.61 -3.31 13.24
CA SER A 8 -21.61 -4.14 12.03
C SER A 8 -20.64 -5.30 12.15
N THR A 9 -21.05 -6.45 11.63
CA THR A 9 -20.20 -7.62 11.38
C THR A 9 -19.95 -7.87 9.90
N ASP A 10 -20.56 -7.08 9.02
CA ASP A 10 -20.40 -7.22 7.57
C ASP A 10 -19.01 -6.75 7.14
N HIS A 11 -18.19 -7.66 6.60
CA HIS A 11 -16.87 -7.33 6.05
C HIS A 11 -16.91 -6.16 5.06
N LYS A 12 -17.99 -5.99 4.27
CA LYS A 12 -18.12 -4.84 3.35
C LYS A 12 -18.21 -3.53 4.12
N THR A 13 -19.05 -3.48 5.15
CA THR A 13 -19.23 -2.27 5.97
C THR A 13 -17.94 -1.93 6.72
N ILE A 14 -17.30 -2.93 7.33
CA ILE A 14 -16.00 -2.76 8.02
C ILE A 14 -14.92 -2.33 7.02
N GLY A 15 -14.89 -2.91 5.82
CA GLY A 15 -14.03 -2.48 4.73
C GLY A 15 -14.22 -1.01 4.37
N TYR A 16 -15.46 -0.54 4.22
CA TYR A 16 -15.75 0.87 3.98
C TYR A 16 -15.31 1.76 5.15
N MET A 17 -15.47 1.32 6.40
CA MET A 17 -14.98 2.05 7.57
C MET A 17 -13.46 2.23 7.54
N TYR A 18 -12.70 1.18 7.20
CA TYR A 18 -11.26 1.27 6.96
C TYR A 18 -10.93 2.24 5.82
N LEU A 19 -11.53 2.07 4.64
CA LEU A 19 -11.25 2.91 3.46
C LEU A 19 -11.53 4.39 3.72
N ILE A 20 -12.64 4.71 4.39
CA ILE A 20 -13.00 6.09 4.74
C ILE A 20 -12.00 6.65 5.77
N THR A 21 -11.75 5.92 6.86
CA THR A 21 -10.90 6.39 7.95
C THR A 21 -9.46 6.58 7.49
N SER A 22 -8.91 5.62 6.73
CA SER A 22 -7.56 5.73 6.18
C SER A 22 -7.45 6.88 5.19
N PHE A 23 -8.48 7.14 4.37
CA PHE A 23 -8.50 8.28 3.46
C PHE A 23 -8.57 9.62 4.20
N LEU A 24 -9.29 9.72 5.33
CA LEU A 24 -9.27 10.91 6.18
C LEU A 24 -7.88 11.17 6.78
N TYR A 25 -7.20 10.12 7.27
CA TYR A 25 -5.82 10.21 7.72
C TYR A 25 -4.85 10.61 6.61
N PHE A 26 -5.06 10.12 5.40
CA PHE A 26 -4.31 10.53 4.23
C PHE A 26 -4.46 12.02 3.92
N LEU A 27 -5.68 12.56 3.97
CA LEU A 27 -5.90 14.01 3.81
C LEU A 27 -5.22 14.81 4.92
N LEU A 28 -5.31 14.36 6.18
CA LEU A 28 -4.64 14.99 7.31
C LEU A 28 -3.10 15.01 7.13
N ALA A 29 -2.51 13.89 6.75
CA ALA A 29 -1.08 13.80 6.47
C ALA A 29 -0.67 14.61 5.24
N GLY A 30 -1.54 14.70 4.23
CA GLY A 30 -1.35 15.55 3.05
C GLY A 30 -1.27 17.02 3.42
N ILE A 31 -2.14 17.50 4.33
CA ILE A 31 -2.07 18.87 4.86
C ILE A 31 -0.74 19.09 5.59
N MET A 32 -0.30 18.15 6.44
CA MET A 32 1.01 18.24 7.11
C MET A 32 2.16 18.33 6.11
N ALA A 33 2.13 17.54 5.02
CA ALA A 33 3.12 17.62 3.96
C ALA A 33 3.13 18.98 3.25
N LEU A 34 1.96 19.56 2.97
CA LEU A 34 1.87 20.89 2.37
C LEU A 34 2.48 21.96 3.30
N VAL A 35 2.26 21.87 4.61
CA VAL A 35 2.90 22.77 5.58
C VAL A 35 4.42 22.59 5.61
N ILE A 36 4.92 21.34 5.60
CA ILE A 36 6.35 21.03 5.53
C ILE A 36 6.96 21.63 4.25
N ARG A 37 6.31 21.47 3.10
CA ARG A 37 6.79 22.01 1.82
C ARG A 37 6.71 23.53 1.75
N ALA A 38 5.65 24.14 2.30
CA ALA A 38 5.54 25.59 2.41
C ALA A 38 6.67 26.16 3.29
N GLN A 39 6.98 25.51 4.42
CA GLN A 39 8.08 25.90 5.30
C GLN A 39 9.43 25.87 4.57
N LEU A 40 9.64 24.91 3.66
CA LEU A 40 10.88 24.80 2.90
C LEU A 40 10.92 25.63 1.62
N PHE A 41 9.92 26.48 1.35
CA PHE A 41 9.90 27.28 0.12
C PHE A 41 11.05 28.30 0.06
N GLU A 42 11.39 28.90 1.20
CA GLU A 42 12.51 29.85 1.35
C GLU A 42 13.40 29.47 2.54
N PRO A 43 14.69 29.87 2.54
CA PRO A 43 15.56 29.73 3.71
C PRO A 43 15.01 30.53 4.90
N GLY A 44 14.97 29.94 6.09
CA GLY A 44 14.51 30.54 7.35
C GLY A 44 13.33 29.79 7.97
N LEU A 45 12.71 30.37 8.99
CA LEU A 45 11.47 29.88 9.61
C LEU A 45 10.36 30.91 9.39
N GLN A 46 9.52 30.70 8.36
CA GLN A 46 8.46 31.63 7.96
C GLN A 46 7.05 31.08 8.18
N VAL A 47 6.87 29.75 8.14
CA VAL A 47 5.55 29.10 8.18
C VAL A 47 5.29 28.46 9.53
N VAL A 48 6.22 27.63 10.02
CA VAL A 48 6.13 27.05 11.37
C VAL A 48 6.86 27.95 12.36
N ALA A 49 6.36 28.02 13.59
CA ALA A 49 6.93 28.91 14.60
C ALA A 49 8.26 28.40 15.15
N THR A 50 8.46 27.08 15.19
CA THR A 50 9.67 26.46 15.75
C THR A 50 10.14 25.26 14.93
N LYS A 51 11.45 24.95 15.04
CA LYS A 51 12.01 23.71 14.49
C LYS A 51 11.36 22.47 15.08
N GLU A 52 10.92 22.55 16.34
CA GLU A 52 10.23 21.46 17.01
C GLU A 52 8.87 21.16 16.37
N GLN A 53 8.09 22.17 16.01
CA GLN A 53 6.85 21.97 15.26
C GLN A 53 7.10 21.30 13.90
N TYR A 54 8.17 21.69 13.20
CA TYR A 54 8.58 21.00 11.98
C TYR A 54 8.89 19.52 12.23
N ASN A 55 9.60 19.23 13.32
CA ASN A 55 9.93 17.86 13.72
C ASN A 55 8.69 17.00 14.00
N GLN A 56 7.70 17.59 14.67
CA GLN A 56 6.42 16.94 14.93
C GLN A 56 5.65 16.67 13.64
N LEU A 57 5.63 17.63 12.71
CA LEU A 57 4.93 17.48 11.44
C LEU A 57 5.49 16.34 10.60
N PHE A 58 6.81 16.25 10.40
CA PHE A 58 7.35 15.17 9.56
C PHE A 58 7.26 13.80 10.26
N THR A 59 7.36 13.76 11.59
CA THR A 59 7.20 12.53 12.38
C THR A 59 5.78 11.99 12.23
N MET A 60 4.78 12.84 12.45
CA MET A 60 3.37 12.47 12.36
C MET A 60 2.93 12.25 10.92
N HIS A 61 3.42 13.04 9.95
CA HIS A 61 3.17 12.77 8.53
C HIS A 61 3.63 11.36 8.13
N GLY A 62 4.88 10.99 8.42
CA GLY A 62 5.40 9.67 8.10
C GLY A 62 4.65 8.54 8.82
N THR A 63 4.35 8.74 10.11
CA THR A 63 3.59 7.77 10.91
C THR A 63 2.18 7.56 10.35
N ILE A 64 1.46 8.64 10.06
CA ILE A 64 0.09 8.59 9.57
C ILE A 64 0.07 7.95 8.18
N MET A 65 0.97 8.34 7.28
CA MET A 65 1.02 7.80 5.91
C MET A 65 1.25 6.28 5.89
N LEU A 66 2.18 5.77 6.69
CA LEU A 66 2.52 4.34 6.68
C LEU A 66 1.55 3.51 7.52
N LEU A 67 1.38 3.88 8.79
CA LEU A 67 0.74 3.03 9.79
C LEU A 67 -0.76 3.32 9.98
N MET A 68 -1.24 4.49 9.57
CA MET A 68 -2.65 4.88 9.72
C MET A 68 -3.40 5.04 8.39
N PHE A 69 -2.67 5.17 7.28
CA PHE A 69 -3.20 5.20 5.93
C PHE A 69 -2.87 3.92 5.18
N ALA A 70 -1.62 3.65 4.81
CA ALA A 70 -1.28 2.58 3.87
C ALA A 70 -1.62 1.17 4.40
N THR A 71 -1.16 0.82 5.61
CA THR A 71 -1.46 -0.47 6.24
C THR A 71 -2.97 -0.69 6.45
N PRO A 72 -3.73 0.27 7.03
CA PRO A 72 -5.18 0.12 7.18
C PRO A 72 -5.94 0.14 5.85
N LEU A 73 -5.45 0.85 4.83
CA LEU A 73 -6.03 0.86 3.49
C LEU A 73 -5.96 -0.52 2.83
N PHE A 74 -4.84 -1.25 3.01
CA PHE A 74 -4.77 -2.68 2.66
C PHE A 74 -5.91 -3.47 3.32
N SER A 75 -6.07 -3.31 4.64
CA SER A 75 -7.14 -4.01 5.40
C SER A 75 -8.53 -3.62 4.90
N GLY A 76 -8.72 -2.39 4.43
CA GLY A 76 -9.97 -1.92 3.82
C GLY A 76 -10.29 -2.62 2.50
N PHE A 77 -9.34 -2.67 1.57
CA PHE A 77 -9.53 -3.40 0.30
C PHE A 77 -9.67 -4.91 0.52
N ALA A 78 -8.86 -5.50 1.40
CA ALA A 78 -8.97 -6.92 1.73
C ALA A 78 -10.37 -7.24 2.28
N ASN A 79 -10.87 -6.45 3.23
CA ASN A 79 -12.22 -6.62 3.74
C ASN A 79 -13.29 -6.41 2.66
N ALA A 80 -13.18 -5.37 1.83
CA ALA A 80 -14.23 -5.05 0.87
C ALA A 80 -14.31 -6.05 -0.30
N ILE A 81 -13.16 -6.61 -0.73
CA ILE A 81 -13.03 -7.34 -1.99
C ILE A 81 -12.65 -8.82 -1.82
N MET A 82 -11.72 -9.17 -0.92
CA MET A 82 -11.18 -10.55 -0.88
C MET A 82 -12.29 -11.60 -0.65
N PRO A 83 -13.25 -11.44 0.28
CA PRO A 83 -14.34 -12.41 0.44
C PRO A 83 -15.19 -12.58 -0.84
N LEU A 84 -15.37 -11.52 -1.63
CA LEU A 84 -16.05 -11.60 -2.93
C LEU A 84 -15.25 -12.43 -3.92
N GLN A 85 -13.93 -12.22 -3.97
CA GLN A 85 -13.04 -12.94 -4.89
C GLN A 85 -12.96 -14.43 -4.60
N ILE A 86 -13.11 -14.84 -3.35
CA ILE A 86 -13.09 -16.26 -2.98
C ILE A 86 -14.47 -16.91 -2.86
N GLY A 87 -15.54 -16.14 -3.00
CA GLY A 87 -16.92 -16.63 -2.87
C GLY A 87 -17.33 -16.95 -1.43
N ALA A 88 -16.67 -16.34 -0.45
CA ALA A 88 -17.02 -16.48 0.95
C ALA A 88 -18.22 -15.59 1.30
N PRO A 89 -19.14 -16.03 2.19
CA PRO A 89 -20.31 -15.23 2.59
C PRO A 89 -19.97 -14.07 3.53
N ASP A 90 -18.89 -14.19 4.30
CA ASP A 90 -18.29 -13.19 5.18
C ASP A 90 -16.85 -13.64 5.50
N VAL A 91 -16.13 -12.91 6.35
CA VAL A 91 -14.82 -13.34 6.90
C VAL A 91 -14.98 -14.41 8.01
N ALA A 92 -13.91 -15.15 8.32
CA ALA A 92 -13.92 -16.26 9.28
C ALA A 92 -14.31 -15.84 10.70
N PHE A 93 -13.85 -14.68 11.16
CA PHE A 93 -14.14 -14.13 12.47
C PHE A 93 -14.76 -12.72 12.36
N PRO A 94 -16.06 -12.59 12.02
CA PRO A 94 -16.69 -11.28 11.74
C PRO A 94 -16.64 -10.28 12.91
N ARG A 95 -16.74 -10.77 14.16
CA ARG A 95 -16.63 -9.91 15.36
C ARG A 95 -15.19 -9.47 15.64
N LEU A 96 -14.22 -10.36 15.40
CA LEU A 96 -12.81 -10.02 15.52
C LEU A 96 -12.42 -8.95 14.49
N ASN A 97 -13.01 -9.02 13.29
CA ASN A 97 -12.83 -8.01 12.26
C ASN A 97 -13.30 -6.62 12.70
N GLY A 98 -14.46 -6.55 13.35
CA GLY A 98 -14.98 -5.30 13.93
C GLY A 98 -14.09 -4.79 15.07
N LEU A 99 -13.63 -5.69 15.95
CA LEU A 99 -12.68 -5.34 17.02
C LEU A 99 -11.37 -4.78 16.47
N ALA A 100 -10.79 -5.42 15.45
CA ALA A 100 -9.59 -4.95 14.79
C ALA A 100 -9.77 -3.51 14.28
N PHE A 101 -10.87 -3.21 13.59
CA PHE A 101 -11.16 -1.84 13.15
C PHE A 101 -11.17 -0.85 14.32
N TRP A 102 -11.85 -1.18 15.42
CA TRP A 102 -11.94 -0.27 16.56
C TRP A 102 -10.61 -0.04 17.25
N MET A 103 -9.77 -1.08 17.37
CA MET A 103 -8.40 -0.93 17.87
C MET A 103 -7.56 -0.02 16.97
N TYR A 104 -7.70 -0.14 15.64
CA TYR A 104 -7.09 0.79 14.70
C TYR A 104 -7.59 2.22 14.93
N PHE A 105 -8.90 2.43 14.94
CA PHE A 105 -9.50 3.76 15.08
C PHE A 105 -9.05 4.46 16.37
N PHE A 106 -9.18 3.79 17.52
CA PHE A 106 -8.80 4.38 18.81
C PHE A 106 -7.28 4.50 18.97
N GLY A 107 -6.49 3.53 18.51
CA GLY A 107 -5.03 3.61 18.53
C GLY A 107 -4.49 4.79 17.70
N SER A 108 -5.03 4.99 16.50
CA SER A 108 -4.69 6.13 15.65
C SER A 108 -5.14 7.46 16.26
N ALA A 109 -6.33 7.51 16.88
CA ALA A 109 -6.80 8.69 17.59
C ALA A 109 -5.90 9.06 18.78
N ILE A 110 -5.42 8.07 19.55
CA ILE A 110 -4.49 8.28 20.66
C ILE A 110 -3.17 8.89 20.15
N ALA A 111 -2.57 8.31 19.11
CA ALA A 111 -1.31 8.78 18.57
C ALA A 111 -1.41 10.19 17.97
N VAL A 112 -2.48 10.49 17.22
CA VAL A 112 -2.74 11.85 16.69
C VAL A 112 -3.13 12.84 17.79
N GLY A 113 -3.75 12.35 18.87
CA GLY A 113 -4.05 13.11 20.08
C GLY A 113 -2.81 13.76 20.72
N GLY A 114 -1.59 13.34 20.37
CA GLY A 114 -0.35 14.01 20.75
C GLY A 114 -0.34 15.52 20.44
N PHE A 115 -0.96 15.95 19.34
CA PHE A 115 -1.07 17.38 18.99
C PHE A 115 -1.92 18.19 19.99
N LEU A 116 -2.77 17.54 20.79
CA LEU A 116 -3.58 18.19 21.82
C LEU A 116 -2.80 18.39 23.13
N THR A 117 -1.60 17.83 23.25
CA THR A 117 -0.76 18.01 24.44
C THR A 117 0.00 19.34 24.37
N PRO A 118 0.35 19.97 25.51
CA PRO A 118 1.01 21.28 25.50
C PRO A 118 2.37 21.29 24.78
N GLN A 119 3.09 20.17 24.80
CA GLN A 119 4.38 20.00 24.13
C GLN A 119 4.25 19.51 22.68
N GLY A 120 3.03 19.19 22.23
CA GLY A 120 2.74 18.69 20.90
C GLY A 120 3.04 17.20 20.71
N ALA A 121 3.01 16.75 19.45
CA ALA A 121 3.13 15.35 19.09
C ALA A 121 4.58 14.82 19.17
N ALA A 122 4.80 13.56 18.80
CA ALA A 122 6.15 12.98 18.71
C ALA A 122 7.01 13.73 17.67
N SER A 123 8.29 13.97 17.96
CA SER A 123 9.22 14.77 17.13
C SER A 123 10.52 14.07 16.73
N PHE A 124 10.68 12.78 17.04
CA PHE A 124 11.92 12.02 16.82
C PHE A 124 12.01 11.33 15.43
N GLY A 125 11.01 11.52 14.56
CA GLY A 125 10.85 10.86 13.27
C GLY A 125 10.14 9.51 13.34
N TRP A 126 9.49 9.07 12.25
CA TRP A 126 8.61 7.89 12.29
C TRP A 126 9.29 6.56 12.67
N PHE A 127 10.62 6.46 12.57
CA PHE A 127 11.39 5.29 13.01
C PHE A 127 11.91 5.35 14.45
N ALA A 128 11.68 6.46 15.15
CA ALA A 128 11.83 6.59 16.60
C ALA A 128 13.13 6.03 17.20
N TYR A 129 14.29 6.33 16.60
CA TYR A 129 15.57 5.82 17.09
C TYR A 129 15.81 6.16 18.56
N ALA A 130 16.11 5.15 19.37
CA ALA A 130 16.68 5.34 20.68
C ALA A 130 18.15 5.82 20.54
N PRO A 131 18.62 6.74 21.40
CA PRO A 131 17.93 7.27 22.58
C PRO A 131 17.05 8.50 22.31
N LEU A 132 16.98 9.04 21.08
CA LEU A 132 16.23 10.27 20.79
C LEU A 132 14.74 10.16 21.17
N SER A 133 14.15 8.97 21.03
CA SER A 133 12.77 8.67 21.39
C SER A 133 12.53 8.40 22.88
N ASP A 134 13.55 8.45 23.72
CA ASP A 134 13.41 8.37 25.18
C ASP A 134 13.04 9.73 25.79
N THR A 135 12.55 9.71 27.03
CA THR A 135 12.22 10.88 27.85
C THR A 135 13.42 11.78 28.12
N THR A 136 14.65 11.26 28.09
CA THR A 136 15.88 12.06 28.20
C THR A 136 15.97 13.16 27.12
N PHE A 137 15.58 12.84 25.88
CA PHE A 137 15.66 13.76 24.74
C PHE A 137 14.30 14.29 24.29
N THR A 138 13.25 13.47 24.41
CA THR A 138 11.86 13.78 24.04
C THR A 138 10.91 13.47 25.21
N PRO A 139 10.90 14.30 26.27
CA PRO A 139 10.09 14.06 27.49
C PRO A 139 8.58 14.27 27.31
N GLY A 140 8.16 14.92 26.22
CA GLY A 140 6.76 15.25 25.97
C GLY A 140 5.84 14.02 25.93
N LEU A 141 4.60 14.19 26.42
CA LEU A 141 3.58 13.12 26.41
C LEU A 141 3.22 12.66 25.00
N GLY A 142 3.38 13.49 23.97
CA GLY A 142 3.13 13.12 22.58
C GLY A 142 3.92 11.89 22.12
N GLY A 143 5.17 11.73 22.56
CA GLY A 143 5.96 10.53 22.28
C GLY A 143 5.37 9.27 22.93
N THR A 144 4.88 9.38 24.16
CA THR A 144 4.27 8.27 24.89
C THR A 144 2.91 7.87 24.28
N LEU A 145 2.10 8.84 23.87
CA LEU A 145 0.85 8.60 23.15
C LEU A 145 1.10 7.94 21.78
N TRP A 146 2.16 8.35 21.08
CA TRP A 146 2.59 7.70 19.84
C TRP A 146 2.91 6.22 20.06
N VAL A 147 3.70 5.88 21.10
CA VAL A 147 4.09 4.49 21.41
C VAL A 147 2.89 3.60 21.68
N PHE A 148 2.01 3.99 22.61
CA PHE A 148 0.87 3.15 22.99
C PHE A 148 -0.24 3.15 21.94
N GLY A 149 -0.45 4.28 21.24
CA GLY A 149 -1.37 4.37 20.12
C GLY A 149 -0.99 3.39 19.00
N LEU A 150 0.29 3.38 18.60
CA LEU A 150 0.80 2.43 17.62
C LEU A 150 0.85 0.99 18.12
N GLY A 151 1.08 0.77 19.41
CA GLY A 151 0.94 -0.57 20.00
C GLY A 151 -0.47 -1.14 19.79
N MET A 152 -1.50 -0.33 20.03
CA MET A 152 -2.89 -0.72 19.81
C MET A 152 -3.23 -0.93 18.32
N THR A 153 -2.76 -0.06 17.42
CA THR A 153 -2.97 -0.27 15.98
C THR A 153 -2.22 -1.49 15.45
N GLY A 154 -1.05 -1.82 16.03
CA GLY A 154 -0.30 -3.02 15.70
C GLY A 154 -1.08 -4.31 15.97
N PHE A 155 -1.74 -4.40 17.12
CA PHE A 155 -2.64 -5.53 17.43
C PHE A 155 -3.83 -5.61 16.47
N SER A 156 -4.43 -4.49 16.08
CA SER A 156 -5.47 -4.47 15.05
C SER A 156 -5.02 -5.21 13.79
N THR A 157 -3.83 -4.88 13.28
CA THR A 157 -3.29 -5.46 12.05
C THR A 157 -3.01 -6.95 12.20
N ILE A 158 -2.47 -7.40 13.34
CA ILE A 158 -2.25 -8.82 13.66
C ILE A 158 -3.58 -9.59 13.63
N LEU A 159 -4.61 -9.09 14.31
CA LEU A 159 -5.93 -9.74 14.37
C LEU A 159 -6.60 -9.81 12.99
N GLY A 160 -6.45 -8.75 12.18
CA GLY A 160 -6.90 -8.73 10.79
C GLY A 160 -6.22 -9.80 9.95
N ALA A 161 -4.89 -9.94 10.07
CA ALA A 161 -4.12 -10.94 9.33
C ALA A 161 -4.54 -12.38 9.65
N VAL A 162 -4.72 -12.72 10.93
CA VAL A 162 -5.24 -14.04 11.35
C VAL A 162 -6.57 -14.33 10.67
N ASN A 163 -7.46 -13.32 10.67
CA ASN A 163 -8.78 -13.45 10.07
C ASN A 163 -8.72 -13.66 8.55
N PHE A 164 -7.92 -12.87 7.83
CA PHE A 164 -7.78 -13.01 6.38
C PHE A 164 -7.15 -14.34 5.97
N ILE A 165 -6.10 -14.80 6.66
CA ILE A 165 -5.49 -16.12 6.40
C ILE A 165 -6.53 -17.22 6.58
N THR A 166 -7.22 -17.23 7.72
CA THR A 166 -8.22 -18.26 8.03
C THR A 166 -9.34 -18.27 6.99
N THR A 167 -9.82 -17.08 6.59
CA THR A 167 -10.85 -16.91 5.56
C THR A 167 -10.40 -17.50 4.22
N ILE A 168 -9.20 -17.15 3.76
CA ILE A 168 -8.67 -17.61 2.47
C ILE A 168 -8.44 -19.12 2.48
N ILE A 169 -7.89 -19.68 3.56
CA ILE A 169 -7.55 -21.10 3.60
C ILE A 169 -8.81 -21.97 3.68
N THR A 170 -9.82 -21.56 4.47
CA THR A 170 -10.93 -22.44 4.89
C THR A 170 -12.31 -22.11 4.29
N MET A 171 -12.54 -20.92 3.73
CA MET A 171 -13.89 -20.47 3.32
C MET A 171 -14.06 -20.22 1.82
N ARG A 172 -13.15 -20.74 0.99
CA ARG A 172 -13.25 -20.61 -0.47
C ARG A 172 -14.44 -21.37 -1.04
N ALA A 173 -15.02 -20.82 -2.10
CA ALA A 173 -16.08 -21.47 -2.85
C ALA A 173 -15.65 -22.83 -3.43
N PRO A 174 -16.56 -23.81 -3.51
CA PRO A 174 -16.27 -25.10 -4.14
C PRO A 174 -15.72 -24.94 -5.56
N GLY A 175 -14.64 -25.67 -5.87
CA GLY A 175 -13.94 -25.60 -7.15
C GLY A 175 -12.82 -24.54 -7.24
N MET A 176 -12.73 -23.63 -6.27
CA MET A 176 -11.62 -22.67 -6.14
C MET A 176 -10.43 -23.29 -5.40
N THR A 177 -9.47 -23.81 -6.16
CA THR A 177 -8.18 -24.26 -5.62
C THR A 177 -7.27 -23.05 -5.31
N MET A 178 -6.14 -23.28 -4.63
CA MET A 178 -5.15 -22.21 -4.37
C MET A 178 -4.74 -21.50 -5.68
N PHE A 179 -4.45 -22.25 -6.74
CA PHE A 179 -4.02 -21.72 -8.04
C PHE A 179 -5.16 -21.30 -8.98
N ARG A 180 -6.38 -21.12 -8.45
CA ARG A 180 -7.51 -20.49 -9.15
C ARG A 180 -7.99 -19.21 -8.45
N MET A 181 -7.31 -18.79 -7.39
CA MET A 181 -7.60 -17.51 -6.72
C MET A 181 -7.07 -16.36 -7.57
N SER A 182 -7.67 -15.18 -7.43
CA SER A 182 -7.15 -13.95 -8.02
C SER A 182 -5.74 -13.61 -7.49
N ILE A 183 -4.98 -12.78 -8.22
CA ILE A 183 -3.66 -12.33 -7.76
C ILE A 183 -3.80 -11.40 -6.56
N PHE A 184 -4.86 -10.59 -6.50
CA PHE A 184 -5.14 -9.78 -5.31
C PHE A 184 -5.30 -10.65 -4.06
N THR A 185 -6.07 -11.73 -4.12
CA THR A 185 -6.27 -12.63 -2.96
C THR A 185 -4.97 -13.33 -2.56
N TRP A 186 -4.14 -13.76 -3.52
CA TRP A 186 -2.79 -14.28 -3.21
C TRP A 186 -1.93 -13.26 -2.47
N ASN A 187 -1.96 -12.00 -2.89
CA ASN A 187 -1.21 -10.95 -2.24
C ASN A 187 -1.77 -10.65 -0.85
N VAL A 188 -3.10 -10.67 -0.64
CA VAL A 188 -3.71 -10.57 0.70
C VAL A 188 -3.21 -11.69 1.62
N LEU A 189 -3.15 -12.94 1.12
CA LEU A 189 -2.65 -14.08 1.89
C LEU A 189 -1.19 -13.88 2.30
N VAL A 190 -0.31 -13.59 1.34
CA VAL A 190 1.12 -13.43 1.59
C VAL A 190 1.41 -12.21 2.47
N THR A 191 0.73 -11.10 2.24
CA THR A 191 0.81 -9.92 3.11
C THR A 191 0.38 -10.24 4.53
N SER A 192 -0.70 -11.01 4.72
CA SER A 192 -1.15 -11.39 6.05
C SER A 192 -0.13 -12.28 6.76
N LEU A 193 0.57 -13.17 6.04
CA LEU A 193 1.67 -13.95 6.60
C LEU A 193 2.86 -13.06 7.02
N LEU A 194 3.23 -12.07 6.20
CA LEU A 194 4.24 -11.07 6.57
C LEU A 194 3.85 -10.30 7.81
N VAL A 195 2.57 -9.89 7.93
CA VAL A 195 2.07 -9.19 9.11
C VAL A 195 2.31 -10.01 10.38
N LEU A 196 2.02 -11.31 10.37
CA LEU A 196 2.23 -12.18 11.53
C LEU A 196 3.71 -12.36 11.88
N MET A 197 4.63 -12.19 10.93
CA MET A 197 6.07 -12.25 11.18
C MET A 197 6.65 -10.91 11.68
N ALA A 198 6.14 -9.78 11.18
CA ALA A 198 6.72 -8.46 11.40
C ALA A 198 6.09 -7.66 12.56
N PHE A 199 4.76 -7.62 12.64
CA PHE A 199 4.06 -6.77 13.60
C PHE A 199 4.25 -7.17 15.07
N PRO A 200 4.36 -8.46 15.44
CA PRO A 200 4.70 -8.83 16.81
C PRO A 200 6.05 -8.27 17.28
N VAL A 201 7.04 -8.15 16.37
CA VAL A 201 8.35 -7.55 16.69
C VAL A 201 8.21 -6.05 16.94
N LEU A 202 7.41 -5.34 16.14
CA LEU A 202 7.09 -3.93 16.43
C LEU A 202 6.40 -3.79 17.78
N ALA A 203 5.40 -4.64 18.07
CA ALA A 203 4.69 -4.58 19.34
C ALA A 203 5.68 -4.76 20.51
N ALA A 204 6.56 -5.76 20.44
CA ALA A 204 7.60 -5.97 21.45
C ALA A 204 8.54 -4.76 21.59
N ALA A 205 8.98 -4.17 20.48
CA ALA A 205 9.83 -2.97 20.49
C ALA A 205 9.11 -1.76 21.10
N LEU A 206 7.86 -1.50 20.73
CA LEU A 206 7.06 -0.40 21.27
C LEU A 206 6.74 -0.61 22.76
N PHE A 207 6.43 -1.83 23.19
CA PHE A 207 6.27 -2.12 24.61
C PHE A 207 7.58 -1.91 25.38
N GLY A 208 8.72 -2.35 24.85
CA GLY A 208 10.03 -2.06 25.43
C GLY A 208 10.28 -0.56 25.57
N LEU A 209 9.97 0.23 24.53
CA LEU A 209 10.14 1.68 24.56
C LEU A 209 9.14 2.35 25.51
N GLY A 210 7.93 1.81 25.61
CA GLY A 210 6.94 2.22 26.60
C GLY A 210 7.42 1.95 28.04
N LEU A 211 8.08 0.81 28.28
CA LEU A 211 8.68 0.48 29.56
C LEU A 211 9.85 1.42 29.89
N ASP A 212 10.72 1.72 28.94
CA ASP A 212 11.80 2.69 29.12
C ASP A 212 11.24 4.08 29.47
N ARG A 213 10.23 4.55 28.72
CA ARG A 213 9.67 5.89 28.92
C ARG A 213 8.83 6.05 30.20
N VAL A 214 8.21 4.99 30.70
CA VAL A 214 7.25 5.06 31.83
C VAL A 214 7.81 4.50 33.13
N PHE A 215 8.60 3.43 33.04
CA PHE A 215 9.10 2.68 34.19
C PHE A 215 10.63 2.69 34.29
N ASP A 216 11.33 3.42 33.41
CA ASP A 216 12.78 3.53 33.41
C ASP A 216 13.50 2.17 33.28
N ALA A 217 12.99 1.30 32.39
CA ALA A 217 13.44 -0.09 32.27
C ALA A 217 14.84 -0.31 31.63
N GLN A 218 15.47 0.74 31.08
CA GLN A 218 16.84 0.75 30.53
C GLN A 218 17.11 -0.25 29.38
N ILE A 219 16.08 -0.71 28.66
CA ILE A 219 16.18 -1.70 27.57
C ILE A 219 16.95 -1.13 26.38
N PHE A 220 16.58 0.06 25.92
CA PHE A 220 17.18 0.73 24.78
C PHE A 220 18.26 1.75 25.17
N ASN A 221 18.77 1.68 26.40
CA ASN A 221 19.89 2.51 26.84
C ASN A 221 21.13 2.29 25.94
N PRO A 222 21.75 3.36 25.39
CA PRO A 222 22.95 3.24 24.56
C PRO A 222 24.11 2.49 25.21
N ALA A 223 24.29 2.59 26.53
CA ALA A 223 25.34 1.89 27.28
C ALA A 223 25.19 0.36 27.24
N ASN A 224 23.97 -0.13 27.01
CA ASN A 224 23.65 -1.55 26.89
C ASN A 224 23.60 -2.04 25.43
N GLY A 225 24.02 -1.21 24.46
CA GLY A 225 23.85 -1.48 23.03
C GLY A 225 22.42 -1.22 22.52
N GLY A 226 21.57 -0.57 23.32
CA GLY A 226 20.15 -0.37 23.07
C GLY A 226 19.82 0.42 21.80
N ALA A 227 20.71 1.33 21.38
CA ALA A 227 20.54 2.10 20.14
C ALA A 227 20.54 1.19 18.89
N LEU A 228 21.47 0.24 18.79
CA LEU A 228 21.50 -0.73 17.69
C LEU A 228 20.42 -1.80 17.85
N LEU A 229 20.10 -2.20 19.09
CA LEU A 229 18.99 -3.12 19.37
C LEU A 229 17.68 -2.56 18.81
N TRP A 230 17.36 -1.30 19.08
CA TRP A 230 16.18 -0.63 18.52
C TRP A 230 16.20 -0.68 16.99
N GLN A 231 17.32 -0.30 16.36
CA GLN A 231 17.40 -0.28 14.89
C GLN A 231 17.17 -1.65 14.27
N HIS A 232 17.76 -2.71 14.83
CA HIS A 232 17.53 -4.05 14.32
C HIS A 232 16.07 -4.50 14.50
N LEU A 233 15.45 -4.28 15.66
CA LEU A 233 14.05 -4.65 15.89
C LEU A 233 13.09 -3.83 15.02
N PHE A 234 13.29 -2.51 14.99
CA PHE A 234 12.46 -1.60 14.22
C PHE A 234 12.55 -1.90 12.72
N TRP A 235 13.75 -2.08 12.17
CA TRP A 235 13.88 -2.35 10.74
C TRP A 235 13.48 -3.78 10.36
N PHE A 236 13.66 -4.76 11.26
CA PHE A 236 13.12 -6.11 11.05
C PHE A 236 11.60 -6.09 10.90
N PHE A 237 10.92 -5.18 11.58
CA PHE A 237 9.53 -4.83 11.29
C PHE A 237 9.40 -4.01 9.99
N GLY A 238 10.15 -2.91 9.90
CA GLY A 238 9.91 -1.82 8.97
C GLY A 238 10.12 -2.22 7.52
N HIS A 239 11.10 -3.07 7.20
CA HIS A 239 11.30 -3.48 5.81
C HIS A 239 10.25 -4.49 5.32
N PRO A 240 9.88 -5.53 6.07
CA PRO A 240 8.68 -6.31 5.75
C PRO A 240 7.41 -5.45 5.68
N GLU A 241 7.27 -4.42 6.52
CA GLU A 241 6.12 -3.50 6.48
C GLU A 241 6.00 -2.77 5.13
N VAL A 242 7.11 -2.32 4.55
CA VAL A 242 7.04 -1.69 3.22
C VAL A 242 6.53 -2.65 2.14
N TYR A 243 6.72 -3.97 2.30
CA TYR A 243 6.13 -4.96 1.41
C TYR A 243 4.69 -5.33 1.78
N ILE A 244 4.33 -5.26 3.06
CA ILE A 244 2.94 -5.38 3.52
C ILE A 244 2.07 -4.30 2.86
N ILE A 245 2.61 -3.08 2.70
CA ILE A 245 1.92 -1.99 1.99
C ILE A 245 2.15 -1.99 0.47
N ALA A 246 3.03 -2.81 -0.10
CA ALA A 246 3.24 -2.87 -1.55
C ALA A 246 2.47 -4.02 -2.22
N LEU A 247 2.57 -5.23 -1.67
CA LEU A 247 2.04 -6.45 -2.29
C LEU A 247 0.52 -6.39 -2.58
N PRO A 248 -0.35 -5.94 -1.67
CA PRO A 248 -1.79 -5.90 -1.94
C PRO A 248 -2.12 -4.99 -3.11
N PHE A 249 -1.41 -3.87 -3.24
CA PHE A 249 -1.60 -2.90 -4.30
C PHE A 249 -1.05 -3.38 -5.65
N PHE A 250 0.04 -4.15 -5.64
CA PHE A 250 0.41 -4.96 -6.81
C PHE A 250 -0.71 -5.92 -7.21
N GLY A 251 -1.49 -6.39 -6.25
CA GLY A 251 -2.67 -7.21 -6.46
C GLY A 251 -3.74 -6.42 -7.20
N ILE A 252 -4.05 -5.21 -6.71
CA ILE A 252 -5.05 -4.32 -7.32
C ILE A 252 -4.74 -4.08 -8.79
N VAL A 253 -3.52 -3.65 -9.13
CA VAL A 253 -3.16 -3.40 -10.53
C VAL A 253 -3.16 -4.69 -11.36
N SER A 254 -2.86 -5.84 -10.75
CA SER A 254 -2.96 -7.15 -11.44
C SER A 254 -4.40 -7.56 -11.74
N GLU A 255 -5.40 -7.06 -11.01
CA GLU A 255 -6.81 -7.25 -11.35
C GLU A 255 -7.25 -6.28 -12.46
N VAL A 256 -6.70 -5.07 -12.48
CA VAL A 256 -7.07 -4.01 -13.44
C VAL A 256 -6.54 -4.30 -14.85
N PHE A 257 -5.24 -4.59 -14.98
CA PHE A 257 -4.62 -4.81 -16.30
C PHE A 257 -5.36 -5.80 -17.20
N PRO A 258 -5.73 -7.02 -16.76
CA PRO A 258 -6.33 -8.00 -17.64
C PRO A 258 -7.75 -7.64 -18.09
N VAL A 259 -8.51 -6.89 -17.28
CA VAL A 259 -9.85 -6.40 -17.64
C VAL A 259 -9.77 -5.39 -18.78
N PHE A 260 -8.95 -4.35 -18.63
CA PHE A 260 -8.84 -3.28 -19.63
C PHE A 260 -7.95 -3.64 -20.82
N SER A 261 -7.15 -4.70 -20.73
CA SER A 261 -6.40 -5.26 -21.87
C SER A 261 -7.15 -6.37 -22.60
N ARG A 262 -8.31 -6.82 -22.07
CA ARG A 262 -9.13 -7.93 -22.58
C ARG A 262 -8.34 -9.21 -22.80
N LYS A 263 -7.42 -9.50 -21.88
CA LYS A 263 -6.46 -10.62 -21.98
C LYS A 263 -6.21 -11.21 -20.59
N PRO A 264 -5.98 -12.52 -20.46
CA PRO A 264 -5.53 -13.11 -19.20
C PRO A 264 -4.25 -12.44 -18.68
N ILE A 265 -4.08 -12.45 -17.35
CA ILE A 265 -2.84 -11.97 -16.74
C ILE A 265 -1.67 -12.83 -17.23
N PHE A 266 -0.65 -12.19 -17.81
CA PHE A 266 0.50 -12.89 -18.37
C PHE A 266 1.35 -13.47 -17.25
N GLY A 267 1.55 -14.79 -17.24
CA GLY A 267 2.36 -15.48 -16.24
C GLY A 267 1.73 -15.49 -14.84
N TYR A 268 0.46 -15.88 -14.72
CA TYR A 268 -0.25 -16.01 -13.44
C TYR A 268 0.60 -16.72 -12.35
N LYS A 269 1.10 -17.94 -12.64
CA LYS A 269 1.92 -18.70 -11.70
C LYS A 269 3.24 -17.98 -11.37
N THR A 270 3.84 -17.31 -12.36
CA THR A 270 5.05 -16.51 -12.18
C THR A 270 4.82 -15.36 -11.19
N LEU A 271 3.68 -14.67 -11.28
CA LEU A 271 3.30 -13.61 -10.33
C LEU A 271 3.08 -14.15 -8.91
N VAL A 272 2.48 -15.34 -8.77
CA VAL A 272 2.29 -16.00 -7.47
C VAL A 272 3.66 -16.34 -6.85
N TYR A 273 4.55 -17.01 -7.59
CA TYR A 273 5.88 -17.34 -7.08
C TYR A 273 6.73 -16.09 -6.80
N ALA A 274 6.68 -15.07 -7.66
CA ALA A 274 7.38 -13.81 -7.41
C ALA A 274 6.91 -13.15 -6.11
N THR A 275 5.61 -13.20 -5.80
CA THR A 275 5.05 -12.67 -4.55
C THR A 275 5.57 -13.44 -3.33
N ILE A 276 5.60 -14.77 -3.39
CA ILE A 276 6.16 -15.62 -2.32
C ILE A 276 7.65 -15.32 -2.11
N THR A 277 8.43 -15.21 -3.19
CA THR A 277 9.87 -14.90 -3.13
C THR A 277 10.13 -13.52 -2.53
N ILE A 278 9.38 -12.49 -2.93
CA ILE A 278 9.50 -11.14 -2.34
C ILE A 278 9.25 -11.19 -0.84
N ALA A 279 8.19 -11.89 -0.41
CA ALA A 279 7.87 -12.01 1.00
C ALA A 279 8.96 -12.76 1.79
N ALA A 280 9.43 -13.90 1.29
CA ALA A 280 10.49 -14.66 1.94
C ALA A 280 11.80 -13.84 2.06
N LEU A 281 12.16 -13.10 1.03
CA LEU A 281 13.35 -12.26 1.07
C LEU A 281 13.17 -11.02 1.96
N SER A 282 11.95 -10.45 2.03
CA SER A 282 11.68 -9.21 2.79
C SER A 282 12.09 -9.29 4.26
N VAL A 283 11.93 -10.46 4.89
CA VAL A 283 12.32 -10.70 6.30
C VAL A 283 13.83 -10.92 6.48
N THR A 284 14.59 -11.02 5.40
CA THR A 284 16.04 -11.31 5.42
C THR A 284 16.95 -10.12 5.07
N VAL A 285 16.36 -8.95 4.74
CA VAL A 285 17.09 -7.80 4.18
C VAL A 285 17.04 -6.53 5.02
N TRP A 286 16.39 -6.56 6.18
CA TRP A 286 16.00 -5.35 6.92
C TRP A 286 17.12 -4.34 7.18
N ALA A 287 18.35 -4.80 7.36
CA ALA A 287 19.45 -3.97 7.79
C ALA A 287 20.10 -3.12 6.66
N HIS A 288 19.55 -3.10 5.43
CA HIS A 288 20.00 -2.10 4.45
C HIS A 288 19.67 -0.67 4.85
N HIS A 289 18.72 -0.46 5.77
CA HIS A 289 18.45 0.85 6.34
C HIS A 289 19.52 1.31 7.35
N MET A 290 20.52 0.47 7.62
CA MET A 290 21.53 0.66 8.65
C MET A 290 22.96 0.72 8.08
N TYR A 291 23.14 0.85 6.76
CA TYR A 291 24.48 0.81 6.14
C TYR A 291 25.46 1.81 6.74
N VAL A 292 25.01 3.03 7.03
CA VAL A 292 25.84 4.09 7.61
C VAL A 292 26.14 3.93 9.10
N THR A 293 25.57 2.92 9.76
CA THR A 293 25.76 2.71 11.21
C THR A 293 27.09 2.02 11.55
N GLY A 294 27.70 1.33 10.58
CA GLY A 294 28.85 0.45 10.81
C GLY A 294 28.53 -0.82 11.61
N GLY A 295 27.26 -1.05 12.00
CA GLY A 295 26.84 -2.16 12.87
C GLY A 295 26.25 -3.37 12.16
N VAL A 296 26.51 -3.54 10.84
CA VAL A 296 25.82 -4.57 10.03
C VAL A 296 26.76 -5.28 9.05
N LEU A 297 26.40 -6.51 8.68
CA LEU A 297 27.13 -7.30 7.68
C LEU A 297 26.80 -6.80 6.25
N LEU A 298 27.49 -5.75 5.80
CA LEU A 298 27.20 -5.05 4.54
C LEU A 298 27.06 -5.98 3.31
N PRO A 299 27.98 -6.93 3.02
CA PRO A 299 27.88 -7.73 1.79
C PRO A 299 26.62 -8.60 1.74
N TRP A 300 26.19 -9.15 2.88
CA TRP A 300 24.98 -9.97 2.97
C TRP A 300 23.74 -9.13 2.65
N PHE A 301 23.55 -8.02 3.37
CA PHE A 301 22.37 -7.20 3.21
C PHE A 301 22.32 -6.50 1.85
N SER A 302 23.46 -6.13 1.28
CA SER A 302 23.52 -5.59 -0.09
C SER A 302 23.10 -6.61 -1.13
N LEU A 303 23.71 -7.80 -1.12
CA LEU A 303 23.39 -8.86 -2.08
C LEU A 303 21.92 -9.26 -2.01
N MET A 304 21.40 -9.50 -0.80
CA MET A 304 20.02 -9.93 -0.60
C MET A 304 19.02 -8.84 -0.98
N THR A 305 19.34 -7.55 -0.74
CA THR A 305 18.49 -6.43 -1.16
C THR A 305 18.44 -6.31 -2.69
N MET A 306 19.58 -6.46 -3.38
CA MET A 306 19.60 -6.53 -4.85
C MET A 306 18.79 -7.72 -5.39
N LEU A 307 18.83 -8.87 -4.69
CA LEU A 307 18.09 -10.06 -5.10
C LEU A 307 16.57 -9.84 -5.09
N ILE A 308 16.02 -9.00 -4.20
CA ILE A 308 14.58 -8.68 -4.18
C ILE A 308 14.14 -7.86 -5.40
N ALA A 309 15.04 -7.08 -6.00
CA ALA A 309 14.72 -6.34 -7.21
C ALA A 309 14.37 -7.29 -8.38
N VAL A 310 14.89 -8.51 -8.39
CA VAL A 310 14.66 -9.51 -9.45
C VAL A 310 13.20 -9.96 -9.53
N PRO A 311 12.58 -10.57 -8.48
CA PRO A 311 11.17 -10.97 -8.56
C PRO A 311 10.24 -9.77 -8.74
N THR A 312 10.60 -8.60 -8.21
CA THR A 312 9.84 -7.36 -8.44
C THR A 312 9.87 -6.95 -9.91
N GLY A 313 11.05 -7.00 -10.55
CA GLY A 313 11.21 -6.76 -11.99
C GLY A 313 10.42 -7.76 -12.84
N VAL A 314 10.40 -9.04 -12.45
CA VAL A 314 9.56 -10.06 -13.10
C VAL A 314 8.09 -9.63 -13.10
N LYS A 315 7.55 -9.14 -11.98
CA LYS A 315 6.16 -8.64 -11.92
C LYS A 315 5.91 -7.46 -12.86
N ILE A 316 6.86 -6.53 -12.98
CA ILE A 316 6.79 -5.41 -13.94
C ILE A 316 6.65 -5.94 -15.37
N PHE A 317 7.51 -6.88 -15.76
CA PHE A 317 7.43 -7.50 -17.09
C PHE A 317 6.14 -8.31 -17.30
N ASN A 318 5.62 -8.95 -16.25
CA ASN A 318 4.33 -9.62 -16.33
C ASN A 318 3.17 -8.65 -16.61
N TRP A 319 3.15 -7.46 -16.00
CA TRP A 319 2.15 -6.43 -16.28
C TRP A 319 2.27 -5.88 -17.69
N VAL A 320 3.49 -5.59 -18.14
CA VAL A 320 3.73 -5.18 -19.54
C VAL A 320 3.28 -6.28 -20.52
N GLY A 321 3.61 -7.55 -20.24
CA GLY A 321 3.17 -8.70 -21.03
C GLY A 321 1.66 -8.92 -21.04
N THR A 322 0.95 -8.47 -20.00
CA THR A 322 -0.51 -8.51 -19.93
C THR A 322 -1.13 -7.47 -20.88
N MET A 323 -0.57 -6.26 -20.94
CA MET A 323 -1.03 -5.24 -21.90
C MET A 323 -0.57 -5.55 -23.34
N TRP A 324 0.56 -6.23 -23.51
CA TRP A 324 1.13 -6.54 -24.81
C TRP A 324 0.18 -7.39 -25.67
N ARG A 325 -0.11 -6.91 -26.88
CA ARG A 325 -1.08 -7.48 -27.83
C ARG A 325 -2.51 -7.59 -27.27
N GLY A 326 -2.81 -6.90 -26.17
CA GLY A 326 -4.18 -6.70 -25.68
C GLY A 326 -4.89 -5.58 -26.45
N SER A 327 -6.22 -5.56 -26.40
CA SER A 327 -7.03 -4.46 -26.90
C SER A 327 -7.27 -3.46 -25.78
N VAL A 328 -6.29 -2.58 -25.55
CA VAL A 328 -6.26 -1.67 -24.40
C VAL A 328 -7.19 -0.48 -24.62
N THR A 329 -8.06 -0.20 -23.65
CA THR A 329 -8.83 1.04 -23.55
C THR A 329 -8.41 1.85 -22.33
N PHE A 330 -8.35 3.18 -22.44
CA PHE A 330 -7.79 4.06 -21.40
C PHE A 330 -8.88 4.75 -20.57
N GLU A 331 -9.68 3.94 -19.90
CA GLU A 331 -10.54 4.37 -18.80
C GLU A 331 -9.69 4.71 -17.56
N THR A 332 -10.30 5.40 -16.61
CA THR A 332 -9.63 5.93 -15.44
C THR A 332 -8.86 4.85 -14.64
N PRO A 333 -9.40 3.66 -14.33
CA PRO A 333 -8.67 2.66 -13.52
C PRO A 333 -7.31 2.24 -14.09
N ILE A 334 -7.23 1.97 -15.41
CA ILE A 334 -5.97 1.56 -16.04
C ILE A 334 -5.00 2.73 -16.22
N LEU A 335 -5.48 3.98 -16.38
CA LEU A 335 -4.59 5.14 -16.36
C LEU A 335 -3.82 5.23 -15.04
N TRP A 336 -4.51 5.03 -13.91
CA TRP A 336 -3.87 4.96 -12.61
C TRP A 336 -2.92 3.77 -12.47
N ALA A 337 -3.27 2.59 -13.00
CA ALA A 337 -2.38 1.42 -13.00
C ALA A 337 -1.11 1.65 -13.84
N ILE A 338 -1.20 2.38 -14.95
CA ILE A 338 -0.05 2.78 -15.76
C ILE A 338 0.78 3.86 -15.05
N GLY A 339 0.13 4.84 -14.40
CA GLY A 339 0.82 5.81 -13.56
C GLY A 339 1.62 5.15 -12.43
N PHE A 340 1.04 4.13 -11.78
CA PHE A 340 1.75 3.24 -10.87
C PHE A 340 2.97 2.61 -11.56
N LEU A 341 2.79 1.98 -12.73
CA LEU A 341 3.87 1.29 -13.42
C LEU A 341 5.06 2.22 -13.72
N VAL A 342 4.78 3.45 -14.17
CA VAL A 342 5.81 4.47 -14.46
C VAL A 342 6.53 4.90 -13.18
N THR A 343 5.79 5.36 -12.18
CA THR A 343 6.35 5.89 -10.92
C THR A 343 7.13 4.83 -10.17
N PHE A 344 6.55 3.64 -10.03
CA PHE A 344 7.18 2.52 -9.35
C PHE A 344 8.44 2.03 -10.06
N THR A 345 8.49 2.06 -11.40
CA THR A 345 9.71 1.70 -12.14
C THR A 345 10.84 2.70 -11.84
N PHE A 346 10.58 4.00 -11.88
CA PHE A 346 11.58 5.01 -11.50
C PHE A 346 12.04 4.84 -10.04
N GLY A 347 11.12 4.60 -9.11
CA GLY A 347 11.46 4.33 -7.71
C GLY A 347 12.27 3.05 -7.52
N GLY A 348 11.93 1.99 -8.25
CA GLY A 348 12.65 0.72 -8.21
C GLY A 348 14.10 0.86 -8.69
N LEU A 349 14.33 1.64 -9.75
CA LEU A 349 15.68 1.94 -10.24
C LEU A 349 16.54 2.66 -9.19
N THR A 350 15.97 3.64 -8.48
CA THR A 350 16.69 4.31 -7.38
C THR A 350 16.86 3.42 -6.14
N GLY A 351 16.00 2.42 -5.96
CA GLY A 351 16.16 1.40 -4.92
C GLY A 351 17.38 0.51 -5.14
N VAL A 352 17.69 0.16 -6.40
CA VAL A 352 18.91 -0.60 -6.72
C VAL A 352 20.17 0.23 -6.43
N ILE A 353 20.12 1.55 -6.63
CA ILE A 353 21.20 2.47 -6.23
C ILE A 353 21.40 2.42 -4.70
N LEU A 354 20.32 2.55 -3.93
CA LEU A 354 20.37 2.51 -2.46
C LEU A 354 20.73 1.14 -1.88
N ALA A 355 20.52 0.05 -2.64
CA ALA A 355 20.93 -1.29 -2.22
C ALA A 355 22.47 -1.47 -2.20
N SER A 356 23.23 -0.55 -2.79
CA SER A 356 24.70 -0.55 -2.88
C SER A 356 25.31 0.35 -1.80
N PRO A 357 26.00 -0.20 -0.77
CA PRO A 357 26.58 0.61 0.31
C PRO A 357 27.51 1.74 -0.16
N PRO A 358 28.42 1.56 -1.15
CA PRO A 358 29.27 2.66 -1.62
C PRO A 358 28.48 3.84 -2.19
N LEU A 359 27.32 3.60 -2.79
CA LEU A 359 26.44 4.67 -3.28
C LEU A 359 25.59 5.22 -2.13
N ASP A 360 25.04 4.34 -1.29
CA ASP A 360 24.18 4.72 -0.16
C ASP A 360 24.93 5.60 0.84
N PHE A 361 26.22 5.39 1.11
CA PHE A 361 26.96 6.21 2.09
C PHE A 361 26.89 7.72 1.82
N HIS A 362 26.80 8.14 0.56
CA HIS A 362 26.65 9.56 0.20
C HIS A 362 25.19 10.05 0.31
N VAL A 363 24.24 9.20 -0.03
CA VAL A 363 22.83 9.59 -0.18
C VAL A 363 21.94 9.17 0.99
N SER A 364 22.45 8.38 1.93
CA SER A 364 21.77 7.97 3.15
C SER A 364 21.35 9.21 3.93
N ASP A 365 20.13 9.20 4.46
CA ASP A 365 19.56 10.35 5.16
C ASP A 365 19.52 11.68 4.35
N THR A 366 19.61 11.63 3.02
CA THR A 366 19.37 12.81 2.16
C THR A 366 17.97 12.82 1.55
N TYR A 367 17.64 13.90 0.84
CA TYR A 367 16.44 13.98 0.02
C TYR A 367 16.35 12.92 -1.09
N PHE A 368 17.44 12.23 -1.44
CA PHE A 368 17.42 11.15 -2.42
C PHE A 368 16.63 9.95 -1.89
N VAL A 369 16.83 9.58 -0.62
CA VAL A 369 16.06 8.51 0.04
C VAL A 369 14.60 8.92 0.20
N VAL A 370 14.33 10.21 0.49
CA VAL A 370 12.96 10.73 0.55
C VAL A 370 12.28 10.61 -0.81
N ALA A 371 12.93 11.05 -1.88
CA ALA A 371 12.41 10.97 -3.25
C ALA A 371 12.20 9.53 -3.70
N HIS A 372 13.18 8.65 -3.47
CA HIS A 372 13.08 7.22 -3.74
C HIS A 372 11.84 6.62 -3.08
N PHE A 373 11.70 6.84 -1.76
CA PHE A 373 10.61 6.27 -1.00
C PHE A 373 9.24 6.80 -1.46
N HIS A 374 9.14 8.08 -1.82
CA HIS A 374 7.89 8.61 -2.39
C HIS A 374 7.61 8.05 -3.80
N TYR A 375 8.60 7.89 -4.67
CA TYR A 375 8.40 7.22 -5.97
C TYR A 375 7.92 5.78 -5.83
N VAL A 376 8.46 5.04 -4.87
CA VAL A 376 8.05 3.67 -4.61
C VAL A 376 6.67 3.63 -3.93
N VAL A 377 6.53 4.25 -2.76
CA VAL A 377 5.34 4.10 -1.90
C VAL A 377 4.14 4.91 -2.39
N PHE A 378 4.35 6.12 -2.91
CA PHE A 378 3.24 6.88 -3.49
C PHE A 378 2.74 6.20 -4.77
N GLY A 379 3.67 5.66 -5.57
CA GLY A 379 3.35 4.79 -6.70
C GLY A 379 2.52 3.58 -6.26
N THR A 380 3.06 2.73 -5.39
CA THR A 380 2.38 1.51 -4.95
C THR A 380 1.07 1.80 -4.26
N VAL A 381 1.03 2.70 -3.29
CA VAL A 381 -0.15 2.89 -2.44
C VAL A 381 -1.12 3.85 -3.10
N VAL A 382 -0.73 5.07 -3.44
CA VAL A 382 -1.68 6.13 -3.86
C VAL A 382 -2.18 5.92 -5.29
N PHE A 383 -1.29 5.66 -6.26
CA PHE A 383 -1.74 5.41 -7.63
C PHE A 383 -2.59 4.14 -7.71
N ALA A 384 -2.17 3.04 -7.09
CA ALA A 384 -2.97 1.82 -7.11
C ALA A 384 -4.23 1.93 -6.23
N MET A 385 -4.24 2.72 -5.14
CA MET A 385 -5.47 3.04 -4.39
C MET A 385 -6.48 3.68 -5.31
N PHE A 386 -6.10 4.70 -6.07
CA PHE A 386 -7.03 5.34 -6.98
C PHE A 386 -7.42 4.42 -8.13
N SER A 387 -6.50 3.59 -8.65
CA SER A 387 -6.85 2.52 -9.58
C SER A 387 -7.97 1.63 -9.01
N GLY A 388 -7.82 1.15 -7.77
CA GLY A 388 -8.80 0.34 -7.07
C GLY A 388 -10.10 1.10 -6.73
N PHE A 389 -10.03 2.37 -6.32
CA PHE A 389 -11.21 3.19 -6.07
C PHE A 389 -12.02 3.36 -7.34
N TYR A 390 -11.41 3.79 -8.45
CA TYR A 390 -12.13 3.94 -9.71
C TYR A 390 -12.64 2.59 -10.22
N PHE A 391 -11.88 1.50 -10.07
CA PHE A 391 -12.26 0.16 -10.52
C PHE A 391 -13.44 -0.44 -9.75
N TRP A 392 -13.37 -0.45 -8.42
CA TRP A 392 -14.38 -1.07 -7.57
C TRP A 392 -15.46 -0.09 -7.06
N TRP A 393 -15.40 1.21 -7.40
CA TRP A 393 -16.47 2.16 -7.05
C TRP A 393 -17.89 1.67 -7.36
N PRO A 394 -18.18 1.15 -8.57
CA PRO A 394 -19.51 0.62 -8.87
C PRO A 394 -19.83 -0.64 -8.08
N LYS A 395 -18.83 -1.45 -7.68
CA LYS A 395 -19.05 -2.59 -6.79
C LYS A 395 -19.38 -2.13 -5.36
N PHE A 396 -18.75 -1.07 -4.88
CA PHE A 396 -19.00 -0.52 -3.54
C PHE A 396 -20.35 0.20 -3.44
N THR A 397 -20.68 1.01 -4.44
CA THR A 397 -21.78 1.98 -4.36
C THR A 397 -22.93 1.71 -5.33
N GLY A 398 -22.72 0.86 -6.33
CA GLY A 398 -23.64 0.69 -7.45
C GLY A 398 -23.63 1.84 -8.44
N LYS A 399 -22.67 2.79 -8.39
CA LYS A 399 -22.59 3.94 -9.30
C LYS A 399 -21.20 4.06 -9.92
N MET A 400 -21.14 4.56 -11.16
CA MET A 400 -19.88 4.88 -11.83
C MET A 400 -19.39 6.27 -11.43
N LEU A 401 -18.08 6.43 -11.26
CA LEU A 401 -17.45 7.75 -11.20
C LEU A 401 -17.41 8.38 -12.60
N ASN A 402 -17.32 9.71 -12.66
CA ASN A 402 -17.21 10.44 -13.92
C ASN A 402 -15.79 10.32 -14.50
N GLU A 403 -15.67 9.79 -15.72
CA GLU A 403 -14.39 9.55 -16.38
C GLU A 403 -13.60 10.84 -16.68
N ARG A 404 -14.27 11.94 -17.04
CA ARG A 404 -13.58 13.21 -17.34
C ARG A 404 -12.93 13.79 -16.09
N LEU A 405 -13.67 13.85 -14.98
CA LEU A 405 -13.12 14.26 -13.69
C LEU A 405 -12.04 13.29 -13.21
N GLY A 406 -12.20 11.99 -13.49
CA GLY A 406 -11.20 10.95 -13.21
C GLY A 406 -9.87 11.20 -13.91
N LYS A 407 -9.90 11.57 -15.19
CA LYS A 407 -8.71 11.91 -15.99
C LYS A 407 -8.08 13.23 -15.56
N ILE A 408 -8.88 14.24 -15.20
CA ILE A 408 -8.36 15.51 -14.66
C ILE A 408 -7.63 15.25 -13.33
N HIS A 409 -8.23 14.46 -12.44
CA HIS A 409 -7.60 14.04 -11.19
C HIS A 409 -6.25 13.37 -11.47
N PHE A 410 -6.24 12.37 -12.37
CA PHE A 410 -5.01 11.66 -12.73
C PHE A 410 -3.90 12.58 -13.20
N TRP A 411 -4.16 13.44 -14.19
CA TRP A 411 -3.10 14.28 -14.77
C TRP A 411 -2.57 15.34 -13.82
N LEU A 412 -3.43 15.96 -13.00
CA LEU A 412 -2.98 16.89 -11.97
C LEU A 412 -2.09 16.21 -10.93
N LEU A 413 -2.52 15.03 -10.46
CA LEU A 413 -1.76 14.25 -9.48
C LEU A 413 -0.43 13.77 -10.08
N PHE A 414 -0.47 13.22 -11.30
CA PHE A 414 0.71 12.68 -11.98
C PHE A 414 1.77 13.75 -12.24
N VAL A 415 1.37 14.92 -12.77
CA VAL A 415 2.29 16.03 -13.02
C VAL A 415 2.81 16.61 -11.70
N GLY A 416 1.91 16.92 -10.75
CA GLY A 416 2.29 17.44 -9.44
C GLY A 416 3.28 16.55 -8.71
N PHE A 417 3.03 15.23 -8.71
CA PHE A 417 3.91 14.23 -8.11
C PHE A 417 5.33 14.26 -8.69
N HIS A 418 5.46 14.20 -10.03
CA HIS A 418 6.78 14.22 -10.67
C HIS A 418 7.48 15.55 -10.44
N THR A 419 6.77 16.68 -10.52
CA THR A 419 7.34 18.00 -10.21
C THR A 419 7.83 18.09 -8.76
N THR A 420 7.12 17.48 -7.80
CA THR A 420 7.54 17.46 -6.39
C THR A 420 8.80 16.65 -6.18
N PHE A 421 8.82 15.39 -6.60
CA PHE A 421 9.79 14.42 -6.11
C PHE A 421 10.93 14.15 -7.10
N LEU A 422 10.76 14.41 -8.41
CA LEU A 422 11.83 14.15 -9.37
C LEU A 422 13.04 15.03 -9.04
N ILE A 423 12.80 16.31 -8.77
CA ILE A 423 13.84 17.27 -8.40
C ILE A 423 14.50 16.93 -7.06
N GLN A 424 13.79 16.25 -6.15
CA GLN A 424 14.31 15.88 -4.85
C GLN A 424 15.42 14.81 -4.92
N HIS A 425 15.44 13.97 -5.97
CA HIS A 425 16.58 13.08 -6.20
C HIS A 425 17.86 13.89 -6.38
N TRP A 426 17.82 14.90 -7.26
CA TRP A 426 18.97 15.77 -7.48
C TRP A 426 19.32 16.58 -6.22
N LEU A 427 18.31 17.11 -5.54
CA LEU A 427 18.46 17.84 -4.27
C LEU A 427 19.19 17.01 -3.20
N GLY A 428 18.91 15.71 -3.13
CA GLY A 428 19.62 14.78 -2.24
C GLY A 428 21.06 14.51 -2.68
N VAL A 429 21.29 14.31 -3.97
CA VAL A 429 22.64 14.09 -4.53
C VAL A 429 23.57 15.27 -4.26
N VAL A 430 23.06 16.49 -4.38
CA VAL A 430 23.83 17.72 -4.09
C VAL A 430 23.96 18.02 -2.59
N GLY A 431 23.42 17.15 -1.72
CA GLY A 431 23.76 17.13 -0.30
C GLY A 431 22.72 17.72 0.65
N MET A 432 21.47 17.96 0.24
CA MET A 432 20.44 18.39 1.20
C MET A 432 20.00 17.21 2.09
N PRO A 433 20.24 17.24 3.41
CA PRO A 433 19.81 16.18 4.30
C PRO A 433 18.29 16.22 4.51
N ARG A 434 17.70 15.06 4.81
CA ARG A 434 16.28 14.99 5.20
C ARG A 434 16.08 15.57 6.60
N ARG A 435 14.83 15.95 6.94
CA ARG A 435 14.41 16.42 8.28
C ARG A 435 14.97 17.76 8.72
N TYR A 436 15.62 18.51 7.84
CA TYR A 436 16.02 19.88 8.12
C TYR A 436 14.80 20.79 7.99
N ALA A 437 14.56 21.65 9.00
CA ALA A 437 13.48 22.63 9.01
C ALA A 437 13.77 23.87 8.14
N THR A 438 15.05 24.10 7.86
CA THR A 438 15.56 25.21 7.05
C THR A 438 16.93 24.85 6.48
N TYR A 439 17.37 25.60 5.46
CA TYR A 439 18.69 25.56 4.85
C TYR A 439 19.27 26.99 4.76
N LEU A 440 20.51 27.15 4.27
CA LEU A 440 21.14 28.46 4.07
C LEU A 440 20.95 28.94 2.62
N PRO A 441 20.84 30.26 2.38
CA PRO A 441 20.75 30.80 1.03
C PRO A 441 21.92 30.40 0.10
N ASN A 442 23.12 30.24 0.68
CA ASN A 442 24.34 29.92 -0.06
C ASN A 442 24.48 28.42 -0.41
N ASP A 443 23.60 27.55 0.10
CA ASP A 443 23.66 26.11 -0.17
C ASP A 443 23.19 25.77 -1.61
N GLY A 444 22.52 26.71 -2.30
CA GLY A 444 22.00 26.49 -3.65
C GLY A 444 20.73 25.63 -3.71
N PHE A 445 20.09 25.35 -2.57
CA PHE A 445 18.90 24.49 -2.47
C PHE A 445 17.58 25.19 -2.77
N THR A 446 17.55 26.53 -2.80
CA THR A 446 16.30 27.32 -2.85
C THR A 446 15.42 26.96 -4.04
N TRP A 447 15.94 27.06 -5.26
CA TRP A 447 15.13 26.86 -6.47
C TRP A 447 14.58 25.43 -6.57
N MET A 448 15.34 24.42 -6.12
CA MET A 448 14.90 23.02 -6.10
C MET A 448 13.77 22.80 -5.10
N ASN A 449 13.85 23.44 -3.93
CA ASN A 449 12.78 23.39 -2.95
C ASN A 449 11.53 24.13 -3.45
N GLN A 450 11.67 25.30 -4.09
CA GLN A 450 10.56 26.04 -4.68
C GLN A 450 9.83 25.21 -5.75
N VAL A 451 10.57 24.57 -6.68
CA VAL A 451 9.99 23.64 -7.66
C VAL A 451 9.23 22.51 -6.98
N SER A 452 9.86 21.87 -5.98
CA SER A 452 9.25 20.77 -5.25
C SER A 452 7.96 21.19 -4.53
N THR A 453 7.96 22.39 -3.96
CA THR A 453 6.82 22.98 -3.25
C THR A 453 5.68 23.35 -4.19
N ILE A 454 5.96 23.95 -5.36
CA ILE A 454 4.95 24.20 -6.40
C ILE A 454 4.32 22.88 -6.86
N GLY A 455 5.14 21.85 -7.13
CA GLY A 455 4.64 20.51 -7.43
C GLY A 455 3.71 19.97 -6.33
N SER A 456 4.07 20.21 -5.06
CA SER A 456 3.29 19.70 -3.93
C SER A 456 1.94 20.40 -3.80
N MET A 457 1.85 21.69 -4.16
CA MET A 457 0.59 22.43 -4.22
C MET A 457 -0.30 21.89 -5.34
N ILE A 458 0.25 21.62 -6.53
CA ILE A 458 -0.48 20.98 -7.64
C ILE A 458 -1.00 19.60 -7.18
N LEU A 459 -0.15 18.82 -6.51
CA LEU A 459 -0.52 17.54 -5.93
C LEU A 459 -1.66 17.68 -4.91
N GLY A 460 -1.62 18.68 -4.02
CA GLY A 460 -2.70 18.98 -3.08
C GLY A 460 -4.02 19.38 -3.77
N ILE A 461 -3.95 20.19 -4.83
CA ILE A 461 -5.11 20.60 -5.63
C ILE A 461 -5.72 19.41 -6.37
N SER A 462 -4.93 18.40 -6.74
CA SER A 462 -5.40 17.23 -7.49
C SER A 462 -6.53 16.46 -6.80
N PHE A 463 -6.64 16.54 -5.47
CA PHE A 463 -7.70 15.88 -4.70
C PHE A 463 -9.07 16.55 -4.85
N LEU A 464 -9.14 17.83 -5.23
CA LEU A 464 -10.41 18.55 -5.41
C LEU A 464 -11.27 17.91 -6.51
N PRO A 465 -10.75 17.61 -7.72
CA PRO A 465 -11.48 16.83 -8.72
C PRO A 465 -12.02 15.50 -8.23
N PHE A 466 -11.28 14.75 -7.39
CA PHE A 466 -11.72 13.47 -6.86
C PHE A 466 -12.91 13.62 -5.91
N ILE A 467 -12.78 14.51 -4.92
CA ILE A 467 -13.84 14.77 -3.94
C ILE A 467 -15.10 15.28 -4.66
N PHE A 468 -14.92 16.18 -5.62
CA PHE A 468 -16.02 16.68 -6.45
C PHE A 468 -16.67 15.58 -7.28
N ASN A 469 -15.89 14.67 -7.87
CA ASN A 469 -16.40 13.53 -8.63
C ASN A 469 -17.26 12.61 -7.76
N VAL A 470 -16.76 12.24 -6.57
CA VAL A 470 -17.50 11.44 -5.60
C VAL A 470 -18.81 12.15 -5.21
N TYR A 471 -18.76 13.45 -4.90
CA TYR A 471 -19.93 14.23 -4.52
C TYR A 471 -21.01 14.27 -5.62
N VAL A 472 -20.63 14.61 -6.85
CA VAL A 472 -21.56 14.75 -7.97
C VAL A 472 -22.17 13.41 -8.34
N THR A 473 -21.36 12.35 -8.41
CA THR A 473 -21.84 11.02 -8.83
C THR A 473 -22.66 10.34 -7.74
N ALA A 474 -22.31 10.51 -6.46
CA ALA A 474 -23.13 10.02 -5.35
C ALA A 474 -24.56 10.56 -5.41
N ARG A 475 -24.74 11.84 -5.78
CA ARG A 475 -26.06 12.46 -5.91
C ARG A 475 -26.75 12.14 -7.23
N ASN A 476 -26.05 12.27 -8.35
CA ASN A 476 -26.69 12.39 -9.66
C ASN A 476 -26.49 11.18 -10.58
N ALA A 477 -25.46 10.35 -10.36
CA ALA A 477 -25.18 9.25 -11.28
C ALA A 477 -26.24 8.15 -11.16
N PRO A 478 -26.66 7.55 -12.30
CA PRO A 478 -27.58 6.42 -12.31
C PRO A 478 -26.92 5.20 -11.66
N LYS A 479 -27.74 4.29 -11.13
CA LYS A 479 -27.25 3.00 -10.64
C LYS A 479 -26.90 2.09 -11.80
N VAL A 480 -25.82 1.34 -11.65
CA VAL A 480 -25.40 0.26 -12.54
C VAL A 480 -26.40 -0.90 -12.37
N ALA A 481 -26.97 -1.35 -13.49
CA ALA A 481 -27.95 -2.45 -13.52
C ALA A 481 -27.33 -3.83 -13.89
N VAL A 482 -26.00 -3.87 -14.05
CA VAL A 482 -25.24 -5.07 -14.45
C VAL A 482 -24.23 -5.47 -13.36
N ASN A 483 -23.87 -6.76 -13.33
CA ASN A 483 -22.90 -7.30 -12.38
C ASN A 483 -21.47 -6.83 -12.68
N ASP A 484 -21.15 -6.68 -13.97
CA ASP A 484 -19.87 -6.23 -14.49
C ASP A 484 -20.03 -4.97 -15.36
N PRO A 485 -19.77 -3.77 -14.80
CA PRO A 485 -19.80 -2.52 -15.55
C PRO A 485 -18.59 -2.31 -16.47
N TRP A 486 -17.51 -3.08 -16.31
CA TRP A 486 -16.30 -2.97 -17.12
C TRP A 486 -16.25 -3.98 -18.27
N GLY A 487 -17.21 -4.90 -18.30
CA GLY A 487 -17.49 -5.82 -19.41
C GLY A 487 -16.59 -7.05 -19.50
N TYR A 488 -15.34 -6.95 -19.06
CA TYR A 488 -14.34 -8.03 -19.13
C TYR A 488 -13.80 -8.43 -17.75
N GLY A 489 -14.59 -8.21 -16.69
CA GLY A 489 -14.30 -8.58 -15.31
C GLY A 489 -13.97 -10.07 -15.19
N ARG A 490 -12.86 -10.39 -14.52
CA ARG A 490 -12.31 -11.76 -14.51
C ARG A 490 -12.57 -12.52 -13.22
N SER A 491 -12.16 -11.93 -12.10
CA SER A 491 -12.29 -12.55 -10.78
C SER A 491 -13.76 -12.65 -10.33
N LEU A 492 -14.04 -13.52 -9.36
CA LEU A 492 -15.39 -13.92 -8.98
C LEU A 492 -16.30 -12.77 -8.50
N GLU A 493 -15.71 -11.69 -8.00
CA GLU A 493 -16.43 -10.47 -7.57
C GLU A 493 -17.32 -9.85 -8.66
N TRP A 494 -16.98 -10.04 -9.94
CA TRP A 494 -17.73 -9.51 -11.07
C TRP A 494 -18.93 -10.40 -11.47
N ALA A 495 -19.09 -11.56 -10.84
CA ALA A 495 -20.23 -12.43 -11.04
C ALA A 495 -21.45 -12.09 -10.14
N THR A 496 -21.29 -11.19 -9.17
CA THR A 496 -22.38 -10.73 -8.28
C THR A 496 -22.81 -9.29 -8.56
N SER A 497 -23.95 -8.88 -8.00
CA SER A 497 -24.55 -7.56 -8.23
C SER A 497 -23.68 -6.37 -7.82
N CYS A 498 -24.01 -5.19 -8.32
CA CYS A 498 -23.40 -3.91 -7.96
C CYS A 498 -24.44 -3.00 -7.27
N PRO A 499 -24.43 -2.83 -5.93
CA PRO A 499 -23.56 -3.48 -4.95
C PRO A 499 -23.97 -4.94 -4.63
N PRO A 500 -23.09 -5.75 -4.02
CA PRO A 500 -23.40 -7.13 -3.62
C PRO A 500 -24.45 -7.21 -2.50
N PRO A 501 -25.22 -8.32 -2.39
CA PRO A 501 -26.10 -8.59 -1.26
C PRO A 501 -25.33 -8.80 0.06
N ARG A 502 -26.05 -8.89 1.18
CA ARG A 502 -25.44 -9.00 2.54
C ARG A 502 -24.41 -10.14 2.66
N HIS A 503 -24.71 -11.30 2.07
CA HIS A 503 -23.83 -12.48 2.05
C HIS A 503 -23.19 -12.71 0.67
N ASN A 504 -22.92 -11.62 -0.05
CA ASN A 504 -22.12 -11.55 -1.27
C ASN A 504 -22.69 -12.19 -2.54
N PHE A 505 -23.30 -13.37 -2.47
CA PHE A 505 -23.78 -14.10 -3.63
C PHE A 505 -25.19 -14.64 -3.40
N THR A 506 -26.06 -14.45 -4.38
CA THR A 506 -27.34 -15.20 -4.46
C THR A 506 -27.09 -16.61 -4.99
N SER A 507 -26.18 -16.74 -5.95
CA SER A 507 -25.71 -18.00 -6.54
C SER A 507 -24.26 -17.84 -6.97
N ILE A 508 -23.44 -18.87 -6.78
CA ILE A 508 -22.02 -18.87 -7.18
C ILE A 508 -21.88 -19.62 -8.52
N PRO A 509 -21.24 -19.04 -9.54
CA PRO A 509 -20.99 -19.75 -10.80
C PRO A 509 -19.99 -20.91 -10.61
N ARG A 510 -20.00 -21.87 -11.54
CA ARG A 510 -19.06 -22.98 -11.50
C ARG A 510 -17.63 -22.49 -11.80
N ILE A 511 -16.73 -22.66 -10.83
CA ILE A 511 -15.34 -22.20 -10.92
C ILE A 511 -14.48 -23.24 -11.65
N ARG A 512 -13.86 -22.86 -12.77
CA ARG A 512 -13.05 -23.77 -13.63
C ARG A 512 -11.63 -23.24 -13.89
N SER A 513 -11.45 -21.93 -13.93
CA SER A 513 -10.17 -21.24 -14.11
C SER A 513 -9.93 -20.20 -13.01
N GLU A 514 -8.83 -19.44 -13.13
CA GLU A 514 -8.55 -18.25 -12.35
C GLU A 514 -9.41 -17.02 -12.73
N SER A 515 -10.24 -17.13 -13.79
CA SER A 515 -11.11 -16.05 -14.30
C SER A 515 -12.61 -16.44 -14.30
N PRO A 516 -13.22 -16.83 -13.17
CA PRO A 516 -14.55 -17.43 -13.15
C PRO A 516 -15.69 -16.51 -13.62
N ALA A 517 -15.60 -15.19 -13.42
CA ALA A 517 -16.62 -14.27 -13.93
C ALA A 517 -16.50 -14.08 -15.45
N PHE A 518 -15.28 -14.08 -15.97
CA PHE A 518 -15.05 -14.04 -17.42
C PHE A 518 -15.59 -15.30 -18.09
N ASP A 519 -15.29 -16.49 -17.53
CA ASP A 519 -15.79 -17.77 -18.07
C ASP A 519 -17.33 -17.84 -18.09
N LEU A 520 -17.99 -17.18 -17.13
CA LEU A 520 -19.46 -17.09 -17.07
C LEU A 520 -20.03 -16.14 -18.13
N ASN A 521 -19.42 -14.96 -18.27
CA ASN A 521 -19.93 -13.90 -19.14
C ASN A 521 -19.53 -14.07 -20.61
N HIS A 522 -18.45 -14.83 -20.86
CA HIS A 522 -17.88 -15.09 -22.18
C HIS A 522 -17.71 -16.60 -22.45
N PRO A 523 -18.78 -17.40 -22.45
CA PRO A 523 -18.69 -18.83 -22.74
C PRO A 523 -18.14 -19.11 -24.16
N GLU A 524 -18.29 -18.17 -25.10
CA GLU A 524 -17.72 -18.22 -26.45
C GLU A 524 -16.20 -18.18 -26.46
N ALA A 525 -15.59 -17.55 -25.45
CA ALA A 525 -14.14 -17.48 -25.26
C ALA A 525 -13.63 -18.70 -24.48
N GLY A 526 -14.43 -19.78 -24.40
CA GLY A 526 -14.23 -20.95 -23.56
C GLY A 526 -12.81 -21.52 -23.59
N VAL A 527 -12.52 -22.40 -22.61
CA VAL A 527 -11.19 -23.00 -22.39
C VAL A 527 -10.51 -23.25 -23.72
N PRO A 528 -9.38 -22.56 -24.04
CA PRO A 528 -8.77 -22.65 -25.35
C PRO A 528 -8.42 -24.11 -25.60
N VAL A 529 -9.20 -24.75 -26.46
CA VAL A 529 -8.88 -26.07 -26.95
C VAL A 529 -7.79 -25.85 -27.98
N GLY A 530 -6.56 -26.25 -27.67
CA GLY A 530 -5.46 -26.12 -28.62
C GLY A 530 -5.82 -26.88 -29.88
N VAL A 531 -5.90 -26.21 -31.03
CA VAL A 531 -6.11 -26.87 -32.32
C VAL A 531 -4.73 -27.33 -32.80
N GLY A 532 -4.39 -28.59 -32.52
CA GLY A 532 -3.10 -29.16 -32.84
C GLY A 532 -2.87 -30.53 -32.16
N PRO A 533 -1.80 -31.26 -32.52
CA PRO A 533 -1.45 -32.51 -31.87
C PRO A 533 -1.26 -32.35 -30.36
N ALA A 534 -1.85 -33.23 -29.54
CA ALA A 534 -1.70 -33.22 -28.07
C ALA A 534 -0.24 -33.20 -27.58
N LYS A 535 0.70 -33.71 -28.38
CA LYS A 535 2.14 -33.66 -28.10
C LYS A 535 2.71 -32.23 -28.03
N ASP A 536 2.05 -31.26 -28.65
CA ASP A 536 2.50 -29.87 -28.73
C ASP A 536 1.93 -29.02 -27.57
N ALA A 537 0.96 -29.54 -26.81
CA ALA A 537 0.41 -28.93 -25.61
C ALA A 537 -0.15 -29.99 -24.62
N PRO A 538 0.72 -30.81 -23.98
CA PRO A 538 0.31 -31.97 -23.19
C PRO A 538 -0.48 -31.63 -21.91
N ASP A 539 -0.42 -30.38 -21.46
CA ASP A 539 -1.07 -29.90 -20.24
C ASP A 539 -2.39 -29.13 -20.50
N ALA A 540 -2.87 -29.11 -21.75
CA ALA A 540 -4.11 -28.43 -22.14
C ALA A 540 -5.04 -29.37 -22.92
N PRO A 541 -6.36 -29.25 -22.76
CA PRO A 541 -7.28 -29.97 -23.64
C PRO A 541 -7.00 -29.56 -25.09
N THR A 542 -6.70 -30.53 -25.95
CA THR A 542 -6.38 -30.31 -27.36
C THR A 542 -7.43 -30.98 -28.25
N TYR A 543 -7.89 -30.26 -29.26
CA TYR A 543 -8.81 -30.78 -30.26
C TYR A 543 -7.95 -31.39 -31.34
N ASP A 544 -7.91 -32.72 -31.38
CA ASP A 544 -7.22 -33.44 -32.42
C ASP A 544 -8.09 -33.39 -33.68
N ALA A 545 -7.77 -32.46 -34.59
CA ALA A 545 -8.49 -32.28 -35.84
C ALA A 545 -8.47 -33.54 -36.73
N ALA A 546 -7.53 -34.47 -36.54
CA ALA A 546 -7.49 -35.74 -37.25
C ALA A 546 -8.42 -36.79 -36.64
N LYS A 547 -8.80 -36.66 -35.36
CA LYS A 547 -9.64 -37.64 -34.63
C LYS A 547 -11.03 -37.12 -34.26
N GLY A 548 -11.29 -35.82 -34.38
CA GLY A 548 -12.59 -35.23 -34.09
C GLY A 548 -12.97 -35.23 -32.61
N GLU A 549 -12.00 -35.38 -31.71
CA GLU A 549 -12.20 -35.51 -30.26
C GLU A 549 -11.30 -34.52 -29.50
N VAL A 550 -11.77 -34.09 -28.32
CA VAL A 550 -10.98 -33.29 -27.36
C VAL A 550 -10.27 -34.25 -26.42
N LYS A 551 -8.94 -34.17 -26.36
CA LYS A 551 -8.09 -34.96 -25.46
C LYS A 551 -7.49 -34.12 -24.37
#